data_AF-A0A0T6AE76-F1
#
_entry.id   AF-A0A0T6AE76-F1
#
_cell.length_a   1.000
_cell.length_b   1.000
_cell.length_c   1.000
_cell.angle_alpha   90.00
_cell.angle_beta   90.00
_cell.angle_gamma   90.00
#
_symmetry.space_group_name_H-M   'P 1'
#
loop_
_entity.id
_entity.type
_entity.pdbx_description
1 polymer ?
#
loop_
_entity_poly.entity_id
_entity_poly.type
_entity_poly.pdbx_seq_one_letter_code
_entity_poly.pdbx_strand_id
1 'polypeptide(L)' 'MGMIGERLHAMVFTPRVDGIRVISLRKANRREERKYAETSEP' A
#
# COMPACT_ATOMS: atom_id res chain seq x y z
N MET A 1 -0.73 -2.78 2.21
CA MET A 1 -0.31 -1.36 2.25
C MET A 1 1.18 -1.34 2.54
N GLY A 2 1.90 -0.32 2.08
CA GLY A 2 3.35 -0.26 2.23
C GLY A 2 3.86 1.16 2.35
N MET A 3 4.98 1.32 3.06
CA MET A 3 5.67 2.60 3.20
C MET A 3 6.43 2.91 1.92
N ILE A 4 6.25 4.14 1.41
CA ILE A 4 7.07 4.69 0.34
C ILE A 4 7.62 6.01 0.87
N GLY A 5 8.92 6.02 1.18
CA GLY A 5 9.53 7.05 2.01
C GLY A 5 8.88 7.11 3.39
N GLU A 6 8.51 8.31 3.83
CA GLU A 6 7.91 8.55 5.16
C GLU A 6 6.39 8.38 5.19
N ARG A 7 5.75 7.94 4.09
CA ARG A 7 4.29 7.91 3.97
C ARG A 7 3.76 6.54 3.59
N LEU A 8 2.64 6.15 4.20
CA LEU A 8 1.94 4.92 3.86
C LEU A 8 1.14 5.09 2.56
N HIS A 9 1.25 4.10 1.67
CA HIS A 9 0.55 4.04 0.41
C HIS A 9 -0.21 2.72 0.26
N ALA A 10 -1.35 2.81 -0.42
CA ALA A 10 -2.11 1.67 -0.89
C ALA A 10 -1.84 1.50 -2.39
N MET A 11 -1.32 0.33 -2.77
CA MET A 11 -1.08 -0.05 -4.15
C MET A 11 -1.98 -1.22 -4.53
N VAL A 12 -2.74 -1.07 -5.60
CA VAL A 12 -3.50 -2.14 -6.24
C VAL A 12 -2.80 -2.45 -7.56
N PHE A 13 -2.44 -3.71 -7.75
CA PHE A 13 -1.71 -4.16 -8.92
C PHE A 13 -2.20 -5.53 -9.37
N THR A 14 -1.92 -5.84 -10.64
CA THR A 14 -2.14 -7.17 -11.21
C THR A 14 -0.81 -7.70 -11.76
N PRO A 15 -0.40 -8.92 -11.38
CA PRO A 15 0.74 -9.57 -12.01
C PRO A 15 0.52 -9.79 -13.51
N ARG A 16 1.58 -9.69 -14.28
CA ARG A 16 1.67 -9.98 -15.71
C ARG A 16 2.88 -10.88 -15.94
N VAL A 17 2.91 -11.55 -17.10
CA VAL A 17 3.99 -12.48 -17.46
C VAL A 17 5.36 -11.78 -17.36
N ASP A 18 5.44 -10.51 -17.77
CA ASP A 18 6.69 -9.76 -17.80
C ASP A 18 6.84 -8.75 -16.63
N GLY A 19 5.98 -8.81 -15.60
CA GLY A 19 6.12 -7.94 -14.44
C GLY A 19 4.81 -7.59 -13.71
N ILE A 20 4.72 -6.38 -13.18
CA ILE A 20 3.57 -5.92 -12.39
C ILE A 20 2.93 -4.72 -13.07
N ARG A 21 1.62 -4.79 -13.34
CA ARG A 21 0.83 -3.64 -13.78
C ARG A 21 0.18 -2.99 -12.57
N VAL A 22 0.63 -1.79 -12.23
CA VAL A 22 -0.02 -0.96 -11.21
C VAL A 22 -1.34 -0.42 -11.79
N ILE A 23 -2.44 -0.68 -11.09
CA ILE A 23 -3.78 -0.21 -11.46
C ILE A 23 -4.11 1.07 -10.68
N SER A 24 -3.70 1.14 -9.41
CA SER A 24 -3.88 2.31 -8.56
C SER A 24 -2.75 2.39 -7.54
N LEU A 25 -2.15 3.56 -7.39
CA LEU A 25 -1.25 3.89 -6.30
C LEU A 25 -1.74 5.19 -5.68
N ARG A 26 -2.14 5.14 -4.41
CA ARG A 26 -2.63 6.31 -3.70
C ARG A 26 -2.03 6.39 -2.30
N LYS A 27 -1.95 7.61 -1.78
CA LYS A 27 -1.67 7.85 -0.37
C LYS A 27 -2.75 7.18 0.49
N ALA A 28 -2.33 6.51 1.57
CA ALA A 28 -3.26 5.98 2.55
C ALA A 28 -3.93 7.12 3.32
N ASN A 29 -5.21 6.96 3.62
CA ASN A 29 -5.92 7.92 4.47
C ASN A 29 -5.66 7.61 5.95
N ARG A 30 -5.87 8.58 6.85
CA ARG A 30 -5.62 8.42 8.31
C ARG A 30 -6.24 7.15 8.94
N ARG A 31 -7.41 6.74 8.46
CA ARG A 31 -8.07 5.49 8.92
C ARG A 31 -7.29 4.23 8.53
N GLU A 32 -6.72 4.23 7.33
CA GLU A 32 -5.93 3.14 6.77
C GLU A 32 -4.53 3.11 7.41
N GLU A 33 -3.92 4.27 7.65
CA GLU A 33 -2.68 4.41 8.41
C GLU A 33 -2.82 3.81 9.81
N ARG A 34 -3.88 4.16 10.53
CA ARG A 34 -4.14 3.60 11.87
C ARG A 34 -4.35 2.09 11.85
N LYS A 35 -5.18 1.58 10.94
CA LYS A 35 -5.38 0.12 10.79
C LYS A 35 -4.08 -0.60 10.45
N TYR A 36 -3.27 -0.01 9.57
CA TYR A 36 -1.98 -0.59 9.22
C TYR A 36 -1.07 -0.65 10.45
N ALA A 37 -0.98 0.43 11.23
CA ALA A 37 -0.20 0.46 12.47
C ALA A 37 -0.66 -0.62 13.47
N GLU A 38 -1.97 -0.78 13.68
CA GLU A 38 -2.54 -1.81 14.56
C GLU A 38 -2.32 -3.25 14.05
N THR A 39 -2.30 -3.46 12.72
CA THR A 39 -2.12 -4.79 12.11
C THR A 39 -0.65 -5.15 11.89
N SER A 40 0.25 -4.16 12.00
CA SER A 40 1.70 -4.37 11.86
C SER A 40 2.41 -4.53 13.21
N GLU A 41 1.66 -4.74 14.30
CA GLU A 41 2.17 -5.40 15.50
C GLU A 41 2.47 -6.90 15.19
N PRO A 42 3.55 -7.47 15.75
CA PRO A 42 4.13 -8.77 15.34
C PRO A 42 3.26 -10.00 15.62
#